data_AF-K2HS06-F1
#
_entry.id   AF-K2HS06-F1
#
_cell.length_a   1.000
_cell.length_b   1.000
_cell.length_c   1.000
_cell.angle_alpha   90.00
_cell.angle_beta   90.00
_cell.angle_gamma   90.00
#
_symmetry.space_group_name_H-M   'P 1'
#
loop_
_entity.id
_entity.type
_entity.pdbx_description
1 polymer ?
#
loop_
_entity_poly.entity_id
_entity_poly.type
_entity_poly.pdbx_seq_one_letter_code
_entity_poly.pdbx_strand_id
1 'polypeptide(L)'
;MFIHNKICMVTEYAEYGSIQDIMNKRNITEIPKKIRIKFLIDGAKGISYLHSNGILHRDIKPDDFLVVTLDDNIKVNCTLTDFGGSRNINMMIMLIERKE
;
A
#
# COMPACT_ATOMS: atom_id res chain seq x y z
N MET A 1 11.30 22.57 -15.15
CA MET A 1 10.21 22.61 -16.15
C MET A 1 8.90 22.45 -15.39
N PHE A 2 8.15 23.53 -15.17
CA PHE A 2 6.88 23.49 -14.44
C PHE A 2 5.76 23.07 -15.38
N ILE A 3 5.17 21.90 -15.16
CA ILE A 3 4.06 21.40 -15.96
C ILE A 3 2.77 21.97 -15.37
N HIS A 4 2.22 23.00 -16.00
CA HIS A 4 0.94 23.58 -15.59
C HIS A 4 -0.18 22.54 -15.70
N ASN A 5 -1.12 22.54 -14.75
CA ASN A 5 -2.28 21.63 -14.69
C ASN A 5 -2.01 20.14 -14.40
N LYS A 6 -0.87 19.77 -13.79
CA LYS A 6 -0.67 18.40 -13.25
C LYS A 6 -0.72 18.38 -11.73
N ILE A 7 -1.45 17.41 -11.19
CA ILE A 7 -1.39 17.07 -9.76
C ILE A 7 -0.16 16.19 -9.57
N CYS A 8 0.72 16.57 -8.64
CA CYS A 8 1.91 15.81 -8.28
C CYS A 8 1.86 15.49 -6.79
N MET A 9 2.26 14.27 -6.42
CA MET A 9 2.41 13.83 -5.04
C MET A 9 3.89 13.50 -4.80
N VAL A 10 4.46 14.04 -3.74
CA VAL A 10 5.81 13.70 -3.29
C VAL A 10 5.67 12.88 -2.02
N THR A 11 6.21 11.67 -2.02
CA THR A 11 6.16 10.72 -0.90
C THR A 11 7.57 10.29 -0.50
N GLU A 12 7.68 9.54 0.59
CA GLU A 12 8.90 8.82 0.91
C GLU A 12 9.30 7.86 -0.21
N TYR A 13 10.60 7.62 -0.35
CA TYR A 13 11.16 6.71 -1.33
C TYR A 13 11.24 5.28 -0.77
N ALA A 14 10.69 4.30 -1.49
CA ALA A 14 10.80 2.90 -1.15
C ALA A 14 11.96 2.25 -1.91
N GLU A 15 13.09 2.07 -1.23
CA GLU A 15 14.36 1.65 -1.82
C GLU A 15 14.29 0.31 -2.57
N TYR A 16 13.42 -0.60 -2.14
CA TYR A 16 13.39 -1.97 -2.65
C TYR A 16 12.28 -2.22 -3.68
N GLY A 17 11.57 -1.17 -4.10
CA GLY A 17 10.43 -1.30 -5.01
C GLY A 17 9.24 -2.00 -4.36
N SER A 18 8.39 -2.66 -5.16
CA SER A 18 7.24 -3.41 -4.65
C SER A 18 7.60 -4.82 -4.19
N ILE A 19 6.68 -5.50 -3.49
CA ILE A 19 6.82 -6.94 -3.23
C ILE A 19 6.87 -7.71 -4.56
N GLN A 20 6.13 -7.29 -5.59
CA GLN A 20 6.19 -7.89 -6.92
C GLN A 20 7.59 -7.77 -7.54
N ASP A 21 8.25 -6.61 -7.38
CA ASP A 21 9.65 -6.42 -7.81
C ASP A 21 10.58 -7.40 -7.13
N ILE A 22 10.44 -7.58 -5.81
CA ILE A 22 11.25 -8.52 -5.04
C ILE A 22 11.01 -9.96 -5.52
N MET A 23 9.76 -10.34 -5.76
CA MET A 23 9.40 -11.67 -6.27
C MET A 23 10.01 -11.96 -7.63
N ASN A 24 10.11 -10.94 -8.49
CA ASN A 24 10.61 -11.08 -9.85
C ASN A 24 12.14 -10.99 -9.95
N LYS A 25 12.77 -10.08 -9.19
CA LYS A 25 14.20 -9.73 -9.33
C LYS A 25 15.11 -10.52 -8.41
N ARG A 26 14.61 -11.09 -7.32
CA ARG A 26 15.38 -11.88 -6.37
C ARG A 26 14.75 -13.26 -6.26
N ASN A 27 15.57 -14.30 -6.05
CA ASN A 27 15.01 -15.53 -5.54
C ASN A 27 14.42 -15.20 -4.17
N ILE A 28 13.10 -15.31 -4.00
CA ILE A 28 12.41 -14.95 -2.74
C ILE A 28 12.97 -15.72 -1.51
N THR A 29 13.73 -16.78 -1.75
CA THR A 29 14.51 -17.53 -0.77
C THR A 29 15.66 -16.72 -0.15
N GLU A 30 16.17 -15.68 -0.83
CA GLU A 30 17.18 -14.76 -0.32
C GLU A 30 16.61 -13.80 0.74
N ILE A 31 15.29 -13.59 0.76
CA ILE A 31 14.64 -12.79 1.81
C ILE A 31 14.31 -13.70 3.00
N PRO A 32 14.85 -13.40 4.21
CA PRO A 32 14.55 -14.17 5.40
C PRO A 32 13.05 -14.35 5.60
N LYS A 33 12.61 -15.56 5.95
CA LYS A 33 11.19 -15.89 6.17
C LYS A 33 10.52 -14.91 7.13
N LYS A 34 11.25 -14.45 8.15
CA LYS A 34 10.78 -13.47 9.13
C LYS A 34 10.37 -12.14 8.48
N ILE A 35 11.18 -11.60 7.57
CA ILE A 35 10.86 -10.37 6.82
C ILE A 35 9.62 -10.57 5.94
N ARG A 36 9.51 -11.73 5.27
CA ARG A 36 8.32 -12.04 4.45
C ARG A 36 7.03 -12.07 5.28
N ILE A 37 7.11 -12.60 6.50
CA ILE A 37 5.97 -12.56 7.44
C ILE A 37 5.67 -11.11 7.86
N LYS A 38 6.70 -10.29 8.12
CA LYS A 38 6.50 -8.87 8.46
C LYS A 38 5.81 -8.11 7.33
N PHE A 39 6.14 -8.36 6.07
CA PHE A 39 5.42 -7.76 4.94
C PHE A 39 3.91 -8.06 4.98
N LEU A 40 3.53 -9.32 5.24
CA LEU A 40 2.13 -9.70 5.34
C LEU A 40 1.43 -9.02 6.53
N ILE A 41 2.12 -8.94 7.67
CA ILE A 41 1.59 -8.27 8.88
C ILE A 41 1.41 -6.77 8.62
N ASP A 42 2.39 -6.11 8.02
CA ASP A 42 2.35 -4.67 7.73
C ASP A 42 1.27 -4.36 6.70
N GLY A 43 1.17 -5.17 5.63
CA GLY A 43 0.10 -5.04 4.65
C GLY A 43 -1.29 -5.22 5.26
N ALA A 44 -1.48 -6.25 6.11
CA ALA A 44 -2.74 -6.47 6.81
C ALA A 44 -3.09 -5.31 7.77
N LYS A 45 -2.11 -4.74 8.47
CA LYS A 45 -2.31 -3.55 9.30
C LYS A 45 -2.69 -2.34 8.47
N GLY A 46 -2.05 -2.12 7.32
CA GLY A 46 -2.40 -1.05 6.39
C GLY A 46 -3.85 -1.17 5.91
N ILE A 47 -4.26 -2.36 5.45
CA ILE A 47 -5.64 -2.63 5.04
C ILE A 47 -6.61 -2.42 6.21
N SER A 48 -6.29 -2.96 7.40
CA SER A 48 -7.13 -2.80 8.59
C SER A 48 -7.31 -1.33 8.98
N TYR A 49 -6.26 -0.52 8.82
CA TYR A 49 -6.32 0.93 9.04
C TYR A 49 -7.23 1.62 8.02
N LEU A 50 -7.17 1.24 6.75
CA LEU A 50 -8.10 1.79 5.74
C LEU A 50 -9.55 1.44 6.08
N HIS A 51 -9.81 0.19 6.43
CA HIS A 51 -11.14 -0.29 6.76
C HIS A 51 -11.73 0.41 7.99
N SER A 52 -10.93 0.64 9.04
CA SER A 52 -11.40 1.38 10.23
C SER A 52 -11.73 2.85 9.93
N ASN A 53 -11.20 3.40 8.83
CA ASN A 53 -11.51 4.75 8.34
C ASN A 53 -12.54 4.75 7.20
N GLY A 54 -13.22 3.62 6.96
CA GLY A 54 -14.25 3.50 5.93
C GLY A 54 -13.72 3.60 4.50
N ILE A 55 -12.45 3.29 4.28
CA ILE A 55 -11.80 3.31 2.95
C ILE A 55 -11.63 1.87 2.47
N LEU A 56 -12.13 1.56 1.28
CA LEU A 56 -11.80 0.34 0.55
C LEU A 56 -10.71 0.63 -0.48
N HIS A 57 -9.63 -0.15 -0.46
CA HIS A 57 -8.56 -0.02 -1.45
C HIS A 57 -9.00 -0.50 -2.84
N ARG A 58 -9.63 -1.69 -2.88
CA ARG A 58 -10.23 -2.38 -4.04
C ARG A 58 -9.29 -2.92 -5.11
N ASP A 59 -8.01 -2.58 -5.08
CA ASP A 59 -6.99 -3.21 -5.91
C ASP A 59 -5.86 -3.63 -4.97
N ILE A 60 -5.91 -4.86 -4.43
CA ILE A 60 -4.88 -5.35 -3.50
C ILE A 60 -4.09 -6.44 -4.22
N LYS A 61 -2.84 -6.14 -4.56
CA LYS A 61 -1.89 -7.05 -5.20
C LYS A 61 -0.45 -6.77 -4.71
N PRO A 62 0.52 -7.65 -4.97
CA PRO A 62 1.90 -7.46 -4.51
C PRO A 62 2.56 -6.15 -5.01
N ASP A 63 2.12 -5.60 -6.15
CA ASP A 63 2.59 -4.32 -6.68
C ASP A 63 2.25 -3.13 -5.77
N ASP A 64 1.16 -3.21 -5.00
CA ASP A 64 0.68 -2.10 -4.16
C ASP A 64 1.39 -2.04 -2.80
N PHE A 65 2.30 -2.98 -2.51
CA PHE A 65 3.08 -2.98 -1.28
C PHE A 65 4.51 -2.59 -1.56
N LEU A 66 4.86 -1.34 -1.25
CA LEU A 66 6.21 -0.81 -1.43
C LEU A 66 7.07 -1.15 -0.22
N VAL A 67 8.26 -1.72 -0.47
CA VAL A 67 9.21 -2.14 0.56
C VAL A 67 10.19 -1.02 0.85
N VAL A 68 10.06 -0.46 2.05
CA VAL A 68 10.89 0.65 2.53
C VAL A 68 12.20 0.18 3.15
N THR A 69 12.24 -1.03 3.72
CA THR A 69 13.46 -1.61 4.28
C THR A 69 13.38 -3.13 4.44
N LEU A 70 14.53 -3.80 4.40
CA LEU A 70 14.70 -5.22 4.71
C LEU A 70 15.29 -5.47 6.11
N ASP A 71 15.50 -4.41 6.90
CA ASP A 71 15.98 -4.53 8.28
C ASP A 71 14.88 -5.08 9.20
N ASP A 72 15.20 -6.17 9.89
CA ASP A 72 14.29 -6.86 10.81
C ASP A 72 14.03 -6.06 12.10
N ASN A 73 14.92 -5.13 12.45
CA ASN A 73 14.80 -4.30 13.65
C ASN A 73 13.84 -3.12 13.48
N ILE A 74 13.47 -2.79 12.23
CA ILE A 74 12.55 -1.70 11.93
C ILE A 74 11.10 -2.16 12.09
N LYS A 75 10.23 -1.29 12.61
CA LYS A 75 8.84 -1.65 12.92
C LYS A 75 7.98 -1.93 11.69
N VAL A 76 8.21 -1.20 10.60
CA VAL A 76 7.45 -1.28 9.34
C VAL A 76 8.42 -1.50 8.20
N ASN A 77 8.24 -2.58 7.47
CA ASN A 77 9.09 -2.96 6.35
C ASN A 77 8.45 -2.66 4.99
N CYS A 78 7.11 -2.61 4.92
CA CYS A 78 6.40 -2.21 3.71
C CYS A 78 5.15 -1.37 3.99
N THR A 79 4.73 -0.57 3.01
CA THR A 79 3.54 0.29 3.07
C THR A 79 2.65 0.08 1.84
N LEU A 80 1.35 0.34 1.99
CA LEU A 80 0.36 0.23 0.92
C LEU A 80 0.35 1.51 0.07
N THR A 81 0.24 1.36 -1.25
CA THR A 81 0.20 2.46 -2.24
C THR A 81 -0.92 2.25 -3.27
N ASP A 82 -1.01 3.15 -4.24
CA ASP A 82 -1.96 3.14 -5.36
C ASP A 82 -3.45 3.22 -4.97
N PHE A 83 -3.80 4.38 -4.39
CA PHE A 83 -5.16 4.69 -4.01
C PHE A 83 -6.06 5.12 -5.19
N GLY A 84 -5.64 4.99 -6.44
CA GLY A 84 -6.43 5.42 -7.61
C GLY A 84 -7.79 4.71 -7.71
N GLY A 85 -7.84 3.45 -7.27
CA GLY A 85 -9.06 2.65 -7.18
C GLY A 85 -9.87 2.84 -5.89
N SER A 86 -9.35 3.56 -4.89
CA SER A 86 -9.94 3.57 -3.55
C SER A 86 -11.28 4.30 -3.45
N ARG A 87 -12.14 3.90 -2.50
CA ARG A 87 -13.45 4.54 -2.24
C ARG A 87 -13.73 4.67 -0.75
N ASN A 88 -14.35 5.79 -0.38
CA ASN A 88 -14.86 6.01 0.96
C ASN A 88 -16.31 5.50 1.04
N ILE A 89 -16.53 4.42 1.79
CA ILE A 89 -17.83 3.77 1.95
C ILE A 89 -18.81 4.68 2.68
N ASN A 90 -18.36 5.40 3.71
CA ASN A 90 -19.22 6.31 4.48
C ASN A 90 -19.81 7.39 3.57
N MET A 91 -19.02 7.89 2.63
CA MET A 91 -19.48 8.84 1.60
C MET A 91 -20.45 8.18 0.60
N MET A 92 -20.24 6.92 0.23
CA MET A 92 -21.15 6.19 -0.65
C MET A 92 -22.52 5.96 -0.01
N ILE A 93 -22.57 5.59 1.27
CA ILE A 93 -23.84 5.39 2.01
C ILE A 93 -24.59 6.72 2.12
N MET A 94 -23.93 7.82 2.50
CA MET A 94 -24.55 9.15 2.56
C MET A 94 -25.12 9.62 1.22
N LEU A 95 -24.52 9.23 0.09
CA LEU A 95 -25.02 9.57 -1.25
C LEU A 95 -26.21 8.71 -1.68
N ILE A 96 -26.37 7.50 -1.13
CA ILE A 96 -27.54 6.65 -1.36
C ILE A 96 -28.70 7.18 -0.53
N GLU A 97 -28.49 7.47 0.75
CA GLU A 97 -29.52 8.00 1.66
C GLU A 97 -30.03 9.39 1.26
N ARG A 98 -29.23 10.20 0.53
CA ARG A 98 -29.67 11.50 -0.01
C ARG A 98 -30.48 11.40 -1.31
N LYS A 99 -30.60 10.20 -1.90
CA LYS A 99 -31.35 9.97 -3.13
C LYS A 99 -32.75 9.38 -2.89
N GLU A 100 -33.10 9.13 -1.64
CA GLU A 100 -34.45 8.81 -1.16
C GLU A 100 -35.07 10.04 -0.49
#